data_AF-A0A7K0CBW4-F1
#
_entry.id   AF-A0A7K0CBW4-F1
#
_cell.length_a   1.000
_cell.length_b   1.000
_cell.length_c   1.000
_cell.angle_alpha   90.00
_cell.angle_beta   90.00
_cell.angle_gamma   90.00
#
_symmetry.space_group_name_H-M   'P 1'
#
loop_
_entity.id
_entity.type
_entity.pdbx_description
1 polymer ?
#
loop_
_entity_poly.entity_id
_entity_poly.type
_entity_poly.pdbx_seq_one_letter_code
_entity_poly.pdbx_strand_id
1 'polypeptide(L)'
;MGRGRGIWHDRRVGALDAVAGRVAGGATVTFRPRGSSMVPLIRSRQQVVVAPVDPSKLEVGDIVLARVAGTVYLHLVSAVDLAGKRVQISNNRGRVNGWTGHNRVFGICVAVDGVTRSGAYGKALAADDSDTSPAQ
;
A
#
# COMPACT_ATOMS: atom_id res chain seq x y z
N MET A 1 25.21 -21.68 -32.19
CA MET A 1 23.83 -21.17 -32.16
C MET A 1 23.15 -21.55 -30.85
N GLY A 2 22.49 -20.58 -30.23
CA GLY A 2 22.05 -20.61 -28.84
C GLY A 2 20.80 -21.44 -28.58
N ARG A 3 20.74 -22.03 -27.38
CA ARG A 3 19.50 -22.46 -26.74
C ARG A 3 19.44 -21.81 -25.37
N GLY A 4 18.51 -20.88 -25.23
CA GLY A 4 18.33 -20.04 -24.06
C GLY A 4 18.11 -20.88 -22.81
N ARG A 5 18.98 -20.65 -21.82
CA ARG A 5 18.74 -21.08 -20.45
C ARG A 5 17.59 -20.23 -19.92
N GLY A 6 16.42 -20.84 -19.78
CA GLY A 6 15.25 -20.26 -19.15
C GLY A 6 15.63 -19.77 -17.76
N ILE A 7 15.55 -18.45 -17.58
CA ILE A 7 15.70 -17.80 -16.29
C ILE A 7 14.43 -18.15 -15.51
N TRP A 8 14.55 -19.11 -14.59
CA TRP A 8 13.54 -19.32 -13.56
C TRP A 8 13.53 -18.11 -12.64
N HIS A 9 12.75 -17.09 -12.97
CA HIS A 9 12.32 -16.10 -12.00
C HIS A 9 11.19 -16.73 -11.18
N ASP A 10 11.52 -17.63 -10.25
CA ASP A 10 10.66 -17.87 -9.10
C ASP A 10 10.83 -16.68 -8.13
N ARG A 11 10.33 -15.52 -8.56
CA ARG A 11 10.03 -14.43 -7.63
C ARG A 11 8.68 -14.81 -7.05
N ARG A 12 8.67 -15.49 -5.91
CA ARG A 12 7.49 -15.62 -5.04
C ARG A 12 6.84 -14.25 -4.94
N VAL A 13 5.78 -14.02 -5.71
CA VAL A 13 4.97 -12.80 -5.63
C VAL A 13 4.34 -12.85 -4.25
N GLY A 14 4.82 -12.01 -3.33
CA GLY A 14 4.21 -11.93 -2.01
C GLY A 14 2.75 -11.53 -2.18
N ALA A 15 1.86 -12.01 -1.31
CA ALA A 15 0.45 -11.62 -1.36
C ALA A 15 0.26 -10.08 -1.38
N LEU A 16 1.21 -9.34 -0.77
CA LEU A 16 1.25 -7.88 -0.78
C LEU A 16 1.71 -7.26 -2.11
N ASP A 17 2.55 -7.95 -2.89
CA ASP A 17 2.96 -7.47 -4.22
C ASP A 17 1.78 -7.51 -5.20
N ALA A 18 0.95 -8.55 -5.12
CA ALA A 18 -0.28 -8.65 -5.91
C ALA A 18 -1.29 -7.56 -5.53
N VAL A 19 -1.44 -7.28 -4.23
CA VAL A 19 -2.27 -6.17 -3.75
C VAL A 19 -1.72 -4.83 -4.23
N ALA A 20 -0.42 -4.60 -4.11
CA ALA A 20 0.22 -3.37 -4.60
C ALA A 20 -0.03 -3.14 -6.09
N GLY A 21 0.04 -4.18 -6.92
CA GLY A 21 -0.27 -4.09 -8.35
C GLY A 21 -1.73 -3.69 -8.61
N ARG A 22 -2.68 -4.29 -7.90
CA ARG A 22 -4.11 -3.95 -8.02
C ARG A 22 -4.40 -2.52 -7.59
N VAL A 23 -3.85 -2.10 -6.46
CA VAL A 23 -4.04 -0.75 -5.93
C VAL A 23 -3.36 0.29 -6.82
N ALA A 24 -2.16 0.01 -7.33
CA ALA A 24 -1.49 0.87 -8.31
C ALA A 24 -2.27 1.00 -9.62
N GLY A 25 -3.07 -0.02 -9.97
CA GLY A 25 -3.99 0.02 -11.10
C GLY A 25 -5.32 0.75 -10.84
N GLY A 26 -5.49 1.38 -9.66
CA GLY A 26 -6.70 2.12 -9.30
C GLY A 26 -7.76 1.30 -8.56
N ALA A 27 -7.52 0.02 -8.28
CA ALA A 27 -8.50 -0.79 -7.57
C ALA A 27 -8.39 -0.62 -6.05
N THR A 28 -9.52 -0.38 -5.38
CA THR A 28 -9.58 -0.47 -3.91
C THR A 28 -9.58 -1.94 -3.50
N VAL A 29 -8.59 -2.35 -2.70
CA VAL A 29 -8.42 -3.75 -2.28
C VAL A 29 -8.62 -3.88 -0.78
N THR A 30 -9.54 -4.76 -0.42
CA THR A 30 -9.71 -5.22 0.96
C THR A 30 -8.99 -6.56 1.12
N PHE A 31 -8.08 -6.65 2.09
CA PHE A 31 -7.39 -7.90 2.37
C PHE A 31 -7.17 -8.09 3.87
N ARG A 32 -6.89 -9.33 4.27
CA ARG A 32 -6.59 -9.72 5.65
C ARG A 32 -5.13 -10.17 5.73
N PRO A 33 -4.18 -9.29 6.06
CA PRO A 33 -2.78 -9.67 6.19
C PRO A 33 -2.64 -10.82 7.20
N ARG A 34 -1.88 -11.84 6.80
CA ARG A 34 -1.46 -12.93 7.69
C ARG A 34 -0.01 -12.67 8.09
N GLY A 35 0.23 -12.44 9.38
CA GLY A 35 1.57 -12.18 9.91
C GLY A 35 1.53 -11.42 11.25
N SER A 36 2.59 -11.54 12.04
CA SER A 36 2.75 -10.88 13.35
C SER A 36 3.51 -9.54 13.28
N SER A 37 4.01 -9.15 12.09
CA SER A 37 4.95 -8.04 11.90
C SER A 37 4.36 -6.64 12.20
N MET A 38 3.02 -6.49 12.25
CA MET A 38 2.34 -5.22 12.54
C MET A 38 1.61 -5.18 13.89
N VAL A 39 1.86 -6.15 14.77
CA VAL A 39 1.29 -6.13 16.13
C VAL A 39 1.91 -4.96 16.93
N PRO A 40 1.10 -4.04 17.50
CA PRO A 40 -0.33 -4.19 17.82
C PRO A 40 -1.34 -3.50 16.88
N LEU A 41 -0.94 -2.72 15.87
CA LEU A 41 -1.88 -1.97 15.01
C LEU A 41 -2.72 -2.85 14.09
N ILE A 42 -2.09 -3.87 13.50
CA ILE A 42 -2.74 -4.79 12.58
C ILE A 42 -2.35 -6.21 13.03
N ARG A 43 -3.29 -6.85 13.71
CA ARG A 43 -3.22 -8.24 14.14
C ARG A 43 -3.43 -9.15 12.93
N SER A 44 -2.84 -10.35 13.00
CA SER A 44 -3.08 -11.39 11.99
C SER A 44 -4.58 -11.60 11.80
N ARG A 45 -5.03 -11.60 10.54
CA ARG A 45 -6.45 -11.70 10.11
C ARG A 45 -7.31 -10.44 10.26
N GLN A 46 -6.79 -9.30 10.73
CA GLN A 46 -7.56 -8.06 10.70
C GLN A 46 -7.80 -7.58 9.27
N GLN A 47 -9.01 -7.11 9.00
CA GLN A 47 -9.41 -6.63 7.68
C GLN A 47 -8.85 -5.22 7.47
N VAL A 48 -8.08 -5.02 6.40
CA VAL A 48 -7.62 -3.69 6.01
C VAL A 48 -8.13 -3.37 4.62
N VAL A 49 -8.57 -2.14 4.44
CA VAL A 49 -9.01 -1.59 3.16
C VAL A 49 -7.94 -0.61 2.71
N VAL A 50 -7.38 -0.86 1.53
CA VAL A 50 -6.37 0.01 0.91
C VAL A 50 -6.92 0.50 -0.42
N ALA A 51 -6.94 1.81 -0.58
CA ALA A 51 -7.36 2.49 -1.79
C ALA A 51 -6.15 3.13 -2.48
N PRO A 52 -6.17 3.31 -3.81
CA PRO A 52 -5.18 4.14 -4.50
C PRO A 52 -5.18 5.54 -3.87
N VAL A 53 -3.99 6.11 -3.71
CA VAL A 53 -3.83 7.45 -3.12
C VAL A 53 -2.93 8.28 -4.02
N ASP A 54 -3.24 9.56 -4.14
CA ASP A 54 -2.28 10.51 -4.68
C ASP A 54 -1.18 10.75 -3.63
N PRO A 55 0.08 10.36 -3.90
CA PRO A 55 1.16 10.53 -2.94
C PRO A 55 1.42 12.01 -2.60
N SER A 56 0.96 12.95 -3.43
CA SER A 56 1.05 14.40 -3.19
C SER A 56 0.08 14.88 -2.10
N LYS A 57 -0.95 14.08 -1.79
CA LYS A 57 -1.95 14.36 -0.75
C LYS A 57 -1.65 13.65 0.57
N LEU A 58 -0.54 12.91 0.65
CA LEU A 58 -0.16 12.21 1.86
C LEU A 58 0.26 13.18 2.96
N GLU A 59 -0.08 12.82 4.19
CA GLU A 59 0.30 13.57 5.38
C GLU A 59 0.87 12.64 6.46
N VAL A 60 1.54 13.24 7.44
CA VAL A 60 2.03 12.53 8.61
C VAL A 60 0.86 11.93 9.38
N GLY A 61 0.97 10.65 9.73
CA GLY A 61 -0.08 9.89 10.43
C GLY A 61 -0.93 8.99 9.51
N ASP A 62 -0.80 9.12 8.20
CA ASP A 62 -1.47 8.21 7.26
C ASP A 62 -0.80 6.82 7.26
N ILE A 63 -1.57 5.76 7.03
CA ILE A 63 -1.01 4.42 6.79
C ILE A 63 -0.97 4.19 5.28
N VAL A 64 0.20 3.94 4.73
CA VAL A 64 0.38 3.75 3.29
C VAL A 64 0.98 2.40 2.96
N LEU A 65 0.58 1.87 1.81
CA LEU A 65 1.18 0.72 1.17
C LEU A 65 2.30 1.23 0.25
N ALA A 66 3.55 1.04 0.67
CA ALA A 66 4.71 1.53 -0.07
C ALA A 66 5.85 0.52 -0.12
N ARG A 67 6.64 0.55 -1.20
CA ARG A 67 7.80 -0.31 -1.39
C ARG A 67 9.07 0.36 -0.89
N VAL A 68 9.79 -0.29 0.01
CA VAL A 68 11.08 0.17 0.54
C VAL A 68 12.09 -0.96 0.44
N ALA A 69 13.29 -0.67 -0.07
CA ALA A 69 14.37 -1.64 -0.23
C ALA A 69 13.97 -2.96 -0.94
N GLY A 70 12.98 -2.89 -1.85
CA GLY A 70 12.51 -4.05 -2.62
C GLY A 70 11.29 -4.77 -2.02
N THR A 71 10.89 -4.47 -0.78
CA THR A 71 9.77 -5.10 -0.09
C THR A 71 8.60 -4.13 0.08
N VAL A 72 7.36 -4.62 -0.13
CA VAL A 72 6.14 -3.82 0.09
C VAL A 72 5.76 -3.87 1.57
N TYR A 73 5.61 -2.70 2.18
CA TYR A 73 5.23 -2.53 3.57
C TYR A 73 3.95 -1.72 3.69
N LEU A 74 3.17 -2.03 4.72
CA LEU A 74 2.03 -1.24 5.16
C LEU A 74 2.42 -0.51 6.44
N HIS A 75 2.78 0.77 6.37
CA HIS A 75 3.41 1.49 7.48
C HIS A 75 2.88 2.92 7.62
N LEU A 76 3.16 3.53 8.77
CA LEU A 76 2.74 4.90 9.09
C LEU A 76 3.69 5.89 8.43
N VAL A 77 3.14 6.92 7.78
CA VAL A 77 3.90 8.07 7.30
C VAL A 77 4.32 8.91 8.50
N SER A 78 5.63 9.06 8.72
CA SER A 78 6.18 9.91 9.78
C SER A 78 6.59 11.29 9.28
N ALA A 79 6.90 11.42 7.98
CA ALA A 79 7.26 12.68 7.34
C ALA A 79 6.92 12.63 5.85
N VAL A 80 6.65 13.79 5.25
CA VAL A 80 6.39 13.95 3.82
C VAL A 80 7.30 15.05 3.29
N ASP A 81 8.00 14.77 2.20
CA ASP A 81 8.86 15.72 1.50
C ASP A 81 8.33 15.87 0.06
N LEU A 82 7.44 16.85 -0.11
CA LEU A 82 6.82 17.16 -1.39
C LEU A 82 7.83 17.72 -2.40
N ALA A 83 8.86 18.44 -1.94
CA ALA A 83 9.91 18.97 -2.79
C ALA A 83 10.78 17.85 -3.38
N GLY A 84 11.15 16.87 -2.54
CA GLY A 84 11.88 15.68 -2.94
C GLY A 84 11.00 14.54 -3.49
N LYS A 85 9.68 14.71 -3.56
CA LYS A 85 8.68 13.70 -3.96
C LYS A 85 8.89 12.36 -3.25
N ARG A 86 9.10 12.41 -1.93
CA ARG A 86 9.37 11.24 -1.10
C ARG A 86 8.65 11.32 0.24
N VAL A 87 8.29 10.18 0.79
CA VAL A 87 7.68 10.04 2.11
C VAL A 87 8.55 9.18 3.00
N GLN A 88 8.58 9.51 4.27
CA GLN A 88 9.24 8.72 5.30
C GLN A 88 8.21 7.81 5.94
N ILE A 89 8.52 6.51 5.99
CA ILE A 89 7.69 5.53 6.67
C ILE A 89 8.35 5.08 7.97
N SER A 90 7.50 4.84 8.96
CA SER A 90 7.86 4.38 10.29
C SER A 90 6.95 3.23 10.73
N ASN A 91 7.45 2.41 11.64
CA ASN A 91 6.62 1.41 12.30
C ASN A 91 5.76 2.07 13.41
N ASN A 92 4.77 1.32 13.91
CA ASN A 92 3.91 1.82 15.01
C ASN A 92 4.65 2.12 16.33
N ARG A 93 5.92 1.71 16.45
CA ARG A 93 6.72 1.91 17.66
C ARG A 93 7.65 3.12 17.52
N GLY A 94 7.48 3.95 16.49
CA GLY A 94 8.27 5.17 16.27
C GLY A 94 9.64 4.92 15.61
N ARG A 95 9.94 3.70 15.16
CA ARG A 95 11.17 3.43 14.40
C ARG A 95 10.96 3.82 12.94
N VAL A 96 11.82 4.71 12.44
CA VAL A 96 11.90 5.04 11.01
C VAL A 96 12.44 3.84 10.23
N ASN A 97 11.68 3.36 9.26
CA ASN A 97 12.09 2.26 8.38
C ASN A 97 12.81 2.77 7.12
N GLY A 98 12.50 3.99 6.68
CA GLY A 98 13.23 4.63 5.59
C GLY A 98 12.39 5.62 4.80
N TRP A 99 13.03 6.22 3.81
CA TRP A 99 12.38 7.09 2.83
C TRP A 99 12.04 6.32 1.57
N THR A 100 10.90 6.64 0.96
CA THR A 100 10.47 6.07 -0.30
C THR A 100 9.87 7.13 -1.20
N GLY A 101 10.13 7.02 -2.51
CA GLY A 101 9.60 7.97 -3.48
C GLY A 101 8.09 7.79 -3.67
N HIS A 102 7.42 8.85 -4.13
CA HIS A 102 6.00 8.83 -4.50
C HIS A 102 5.68 7.71 -5.50
N ASN A 103 6.61 7.40 -6.41
CA ASN A 103 6.50 6.31 -7.39
C ASN A 103 6.46 4.90 -6.78
N ARG A 104 6.80 4.77 -5.50
CA ARG A 104 6.81 3.52 -4.75
C ARG A 104 5.70 3.48 -3.70
N VAL A 105 4.87 4.51 -3.63
CA VAL A 105 3.64 4.53 -2.85
C VAL A 105 2.52 4.05 -3.79
N PHE A 106 1.80 3.01 -3.38
CA PHE A 106 0.73 2.44 -4.19
C PHE A 106 -0.64 2.85 -3.69
N GLY A 107 -0.82 2.98 -2.37
CA GLY A 107 -2.13 3.32 -1.80
C GLY A 107 -2.11 3.71 -0.33
N ILE A 108 -3.27 4.12 0.17
CA ILE A 108 -3.54 4.52 1.54
C ILE A 108 -4.54 3.57 2.18
N CYS A 109 -4.33 3.24 3.46
CA CYS A 109 -5.26 2.47 4.24
C CYS A 109 -6.39 3.37 4.74
N VAL A 110 -7.60 3.14 4.21
CA VAL A 110 -8.79 3.94 4.49
C VAL A 110 -9.63 3.36 5.63
N ALA A 111 -9.53 2.06 5.89
CA ALA A 111 -10.20 1.42 7.01
C ALA A 111 -9.40 0.23 7.55
N VAL A 112 -9.46 0.04 8.87
CA VAL A 112 -8.87 -1.11 9.56
C VAL A 112 -9.92 -1.68 10.50
N ASP A 113 -10.27 -2.95 10.34
CA ASP A 113 -11.21 -3.69 11.20
C ASP A 113 -12.59 -3.02 11.32
N GLY A 114 -13.04 -2.38 10.24
CA GLY A 114 -14.29 -1.60 10.21
C GLY A 114 -14.15 -0.18 10.78
N VAL A 115 -12.99 0.19 11.33
CA VAL A 115 -12.70 1.57 11.77
C VAL A 115 -12.26 2.38 10.56
N THR A 116 -13.18 3.21 10.06
CA THR A 116 -12.93 4.15 8.97
C THR A 116 -12.02 5.29 9.43
N ARG A 117 -11.00 5.59 8.64
CA ARG A 117 -10.14 6.77 8.81
C ARG A 117 -10.59 7.84 7.84
N SER A 118 -11.45 8.74 8.31
CA SER A 118 -12.01 9.84 7.51
C SER A 118 -10.93 10.69 6.82
N GLY A 119 -9.82 10.95 7.50
CA GLY A 119 -8.67 11.68 6.92
C GLY A 119 -8.00 10.96 5.74
N ALA A 120 -8.10 9.63 5.66
CA ALA A 120 -7.56 8.85 4.56
C ALA A 120 -8.53 8.78 3.36
N TYR A 121 -9.84 8.82 3.60
CA TYR A 121 -10.86 8.79 2.55
C TYR A 121 -10.80 10.01 1.62
N GLY A 122 -10.52 11.21 2.15
CA GLY A 122 -10.39 12.42 1.32
C GLY A 122 -9.14 12.46 0.43
N LYS A 123 -8.17 11.57 0.71
CA LYS A 123 -6.88 11.48 0.00
C LYS A 123 -6.86 10.31 -0.99
N ALA A 124 -7.67 9.29 -0.73
CA ALA A 124 -7.89 8.22 -1.68
C ALA A 124 -8.37 8.83 -3.01
N LEU A 125 -7.70 8.46 -4.10
CA LEU A 125 -8.29 8.63 -5.41
C LEU A 125 -9.55 7.79 -5.37
N ALA A 126 -10.72 8.43 -5.39
CA ALA A 126 -11.97 7.71 -5.54
C ALA A 126 -11.75 6.76 -6.72
N ALA A 127 -11.82 5.45 -6.45
CA ALA A 127 -11.94 4.52 -7.54
C ALA A 127 -13.17 5.02 -8.29
N ASP A 128 -13.01 5.46 -9.53
CA ASP A 128 -14.14 5.77 -10.37
C ASP A 128 -15.07 4.55 -10.24
N ASP A 129 -16.23 4.77 -9.61
CA ASP A 129 -17.34 3.82 -9.52
C ASP A 129 -18.00 3.69 -10.91
N SER A 130 -17.17 3.64 -11.95
CA SER A 130 -17.53 3.31 -13.32
C SER A 130 -17.00 1.92 -13.67
N ASP A 131 -17.20 0.95 -12.77
CA ASP A 131 -17.59 -0.38 -13.24
C ASP A 131 -19.12 -0.40 -13.26
N THR A 132 -19.64 0.34 -14.23
CA THR A 132 -20.96 0.11 -14.81
C THR A 132 -21.06 -1.39 -15.05
N SER A 133 -21.93 -2.06 -14.29
CA SER A 133 -22.56 -3.27 -14.81
C SER A 133 -23.11 -2.95 -16.19
N PRO A 134 -22.85 -3.79 -17.19
CA PRO A 134 -24.01 -4.28 -17.89
C PRO A 134 -23.98 -5.80 -18.01
N ALA A 135 -25.19 -6.32 -17.83
CA ALA A 135 -25.78 -7.40 -18.61
C ALA A 135 -25.39 -8.85 -18.27
N GLN A 136 -26.42 -9.51 -17.71
CA GLN A 136 -27.02 -10.78 -18.14
C GLN A 136 -26.25 -12.09 -17.91
#